data_AF-A0A6J5DY22-F1
#
_entry.id   AF-A0A6J5DY22-F1
#
_cell.length_a   1.000
_cell.length_b   1.000
_cell.length_c   1.000
_cell.angle_alpha   90.00
_cell.angle_beta   90.00
_cell.angle_gamma   90.00
#
_symmetry.space_group_name_H-M   'P 1'
#
loop_
_entity.id
_entity.type
_entity.pdbx_description
1 polymer ?
#
loop_
_entity_poly.entity_id
_entity_poly.type
_entity_poly.pdbx_seq_one_letter_code
_entity_poly.pdbx_strand_id
1 'polypeptide(L)'
;MRATTPSATAGRKRYIERCMLALVAFMVATAARAVDSGMPESPCGELDTGYSIDDSVRGSLGTSPPISACVDVLRAPHGSRRRLRIFVGGKQVFGNDVIALGPDDGGIQGDPFQPLTIKHGSLIVQNSGGGGRLRWSETWRLTIRNKQWVLAGWDEYGYDMYGGTASGAKESITSINALTGAIHDDGTDYPGDGEPNISTHYACKLPAKWVSPAASKIEEIRNRSFKCGKDIGKLIKIN
;
A
#
# COMPACT_ATOMS: atom_id res chain seq x y z
N MET A 1 -47.63 -52.52 26.36
CA MET A 1 -48.15 -53.11 27.61
C MET A 1 -46.98 -53.27 28.58
N ARG A 2 -47.25 -53.01 29.86
CA ARG A 2 -46.29 -52.99 30.98
C ARG A 2 -45.53 -54.30 31.15
N ALA A 3 -44.29 -54.18 31.62
CA ALA A 3 -43.75 -55.06 32.66
C ALA A 3 -42.83 -54.24 33.58
N THR A 4 -43.43 -53.62 34.59
CA THR A 4 -42.91 -53.46 35.96
C THR A 4 -42.63 -54.86 36.53
N THR A 5 -41.63 -55.23 37.34
CA THR A 5 -40.86 -54.66 38.48
C THR A 5 -40.03 -55.86 39.06
N PRO A 6 -39.40 -55.87 40.26
CA PRO A 6 -38.56 -54.91 41.00
C PRO A 6 -37.31 -55.57 41.67
N SER A 7 -36.61 -54.78 42.50
CA SER A 7 -35.89 -55.17 43.75
C SER A 7 -34.56 -55.91 43.59
N ALA A 8 -33.55 -55.83 44.46
CA ALA A 8 -33.12 -55.01 45.61
C ALA A 8 -31.63 -55.45 45.80
N THR A 9 -30.67 -54.82 46.47
CA THR A 9 -30.68 -54.17 47.78
C THR A 9 -29.29 -53.53 48.01
N ALA A 10 -29.29 -52.51 48.84
CA ALA A 10 -28.23 -51.78 49.55
C ALA A 10 -26.87 -52.46 49.85
N GLY A 11 -25.82 -51.62 49.98
CA GLY A 11 -24.54 -52.02 50.58
C GLY A 11 -23.51 -50.89 50.74
N ARG A 12 -23.63 -50.13 51.83
CA ARG A 12 -22.79 -49.01 52.34
C ARG A 12 -21.25 -49.21 52.28
N LYS A 13 -20.50 -48.11 52.04
CA LYS A 13 -19.48 -47.48 52.94
C LYS A 13 -18.59 -46.52 52.10
N ARG A 14 -18.65 -45.18 52.21
CA ARG A 14 -18.16 -44.22 53.23
C ARG A 14 -16.62 -44.21 53.43
N TYR A 15 -16.02 -43.06 53.05
CA TYR A 15 -15.02 -42.23 53.77
C TYR A 15 -13.64 -41.91 53.14
N ILE A 16 -13.27 -40.62 53.31
CA ILE A 16 -11.95 -39.95 53.29
C ILE A 16 -11.49 -39.52 51.88
N GLU A 17 -11.63 -38.26 51.42
CA GLU A 17 -11.23 -36.93 51.92
C GLU A 17 -9.70 -36.64 51.84
N ARG A 18 -9.37 -35.65 50.99
CA ARG A 18 -8.25 -34.66 51.06
C ARG A 18 -7.07 -34.74 50.07
N CYS A 19 -6.94 -33.60 49.37
CA CYS A 19 -5.72 -32.87 48.99
C CYS A 19 -4.84 -33.42 47.87
N MET A 20 -4.86 -32.75 46.70
CA MET A 20 -3.77 -31.83 46.32
C MET A 20 -4.16 -30.95 45.12
N LEU A 21 -3.79 -29.68 45.21
CA LEU A 21 -3.77 -28.70 44.13
C LEU A 21 -2.82 -29.16 43.02
N ALA A 22 -3.22 -28.98 41.76
CA ALA A 22 -2.30 -28.59 40.69
C ALA A 22 -3.05 -27.71 39.69
N LEU A 23 -2.74 -26.41 39.71
CA LEU A 23 -3.01 -25.50 38.62
C LEU A 23 -2.29 -26.00 37.36
N VAL A 24 -3.01 -26.20 36.27
CA VAL A 24 -2.45 -26.07 34.92
C VAL A 24 -3.36 -25.10 34.17
N ALA A 25 -2.88 -23.87 34.05
CA ALA A 25 -3.44 -22.85 33.19
C ALA A 25 -3.24 -23.27 31.73
N PHE A 26 -4.33 -23.58 31.02
CA PHE A 26 -4.32 -23.58 29.55
C PHE A 26 -4.81 -22.21 29.06
N MET A 27 -3.87 -21.27 28.98
CA MET A 27 -4.02 -20.12 28.09
C MET A 27 -3.76 -20.60 26.66
N VAL A 28 -4.81 -20.74 25.85
CA VAL A 28 -4.66 -20.72 24.39
C VAL A 28 -5.08 -19.34 23.92
N ALA A 29 -4.09 -18.47 23.76
CA ALA A 29 -4.24 -17.21 23.06
C ALA A 29 -4.23 -17.46 21.54
N THR A 30 -5.35 -17.08 20.91
CA THR A 30 -5.49 -16.47 19.58
C THR A 30 -4.80 -17.13 18.37
N ALA A 31 -5.62 -17.68 17.48
CA ALA A 31 -5.48 -17.36 16.06
C ALA A 31 -6.55 -16.31 15.73
N ALA A 32 -6.08 -15.14 15.28
CA ALA A 32 -6.91 -14.05 14.82
C ALA A 32 -7.91 -14.56 13.78
N ARG A 33 -9.20 -14.35 14.04
CA ARG A 33 -10.18 -14.38 12.94
C ARG A 33 -9.82 -13.18 12.07
N ALA A 34 -9.29 -13.44 10.87
CA ALA A 34 -9.38 -12.48 9.79
C ALA A 34 -10.88 -12.29 9.54
N VAL A 35 -11.43 -11.29 10.23
CA VAL A 35 -12.76 -10.78 9.98
C VAL A 35 -12.62 -9.97 8.69
N ASP A 36 -12.77 -10.67 7.56
CA ASP A 36 -13.28 -10.04 6.36
C ASP A 36 -14.81 -10.02 6.51
N SER A 37 -15.30 -9.10 7.35
CA SER A 37 -16.73 -8.82 7.44
C SER A 37 -16.93 -7.45 6.84
N GLY A 38 -17.74 -7.38 5.78
CA GLY A 38 -18.16 -6.15 5.13
C GLY A 38 -18.40 -5.03 6.14
N MET A 39 -17.37 -4.21 6.32
CA MET A 39 -17.45 -3.03 7.16
C MET A 39 -18.26 -2.01 6.35
N PRO A 40 -19.17 -1.26 6.99
CA PRO A 40 -19.86 -0.18 6.31
C PRO A 40 -18.83 0.75 5.65
N GLU A 41 -19.13 1.22 4.43
CA GLU A 41 -18.32 2.17 3.63
C GLU A 41 -18.03 3.50 4.35
N SER A 42 -18.53 3.64 5.58
CA SER A 42 -18.18 4.71 6.50
C SER A 42 -16.69 5.07 6.46
N PRO A 43 -16.38 6.36 6.62
CA PRO A 43 -15.01 6.85 6.70
C PRO A 43 -14.15 6.07 7.70
N CYS A 44 -12.85 5.95 7.42
CA CYS A 44 -11.92 5.25 8.31
C CYS A 44 -11.76 5.93 9.68
N GLY A 45 -11.88 7.25 9.70
CA GLY A 45 -11.94 8.05 10.92
C GLY A 45 -12.94 9.19 10.77
N GLU A 46 -13.16 9.92 11.85
CA GLU A 46 -14.00 11.12 11.83
C GLU A 46 -13.51 12.10 10.75
N LEU A 47 -14.47 12.76 10.09
CA LEU A 47 -14.18 13.73 9.06
C LEU A 47 -13.93 15.09 9.68
N ASP A 48 -12.78 15.67 9.35
CA ASP A 48 -12.47 17.05 9.71
C ASP A 48 -13.47 18.00 9.01
N THR A 49 -13.85 19.09 9.66
CA THR A 49 -14.76 20.09 9.08
C THR A 49 -14.25 20.60 7.73
N GLY A 50 -15.12 20.58 6.71
CA GLY A 50 -14.78 21.06 5.37
C GLY A 50 -14.04 20.05 4.49
N TYR A 51 -13.86 18.82 4.96
CA TYR A 51 -13.33 17.72 4.15
C TYR A 51 -14.44 16.78 3.67
N SER A 52 -14.17 16.14 2.54
CA SER A 52 -14.95 15.02 1.99
C SER A 52 -14.05 13.80 1.84
N ILE A 53 -14.64 12.60 1.86
CA ILE A 53 -13.93 11.35 1.54
C ILE A 53 -13.90 11.21 0.03
N ASP A 54 -12.69 11.04 -0.50
CA ASP A 54 -12.52 10.61 -1.89
C ASP A 54 -12.43 9.09 -1.98
N ASP A 55 -11.71 8.45 -1.05
CA ASP A 55 -11.64 6.99 -1.00
C ASP A 55 -11.29 6.46 0.40
N SER A 56 -11.60 5.19 0.66
CA SER A 56 -11.27 4.46 1.88
C SER A 56 -11.10 2.96 1.62
N VAL A 57 -9.99 2.39 2.09
CA VAL A 57 -9.71 0.96 2.00
C VAL A 57 -9.31 0.40 3.36
N ARG A 58 -9.65 -0.87 3.60
CA ARG A 58 -9.32 -1.60 4.81
C ARG A 58 -8.60 -2.89 4.45
N GLY A 59 -7.62 -3.28 5.25
CA GLY A 59 -6.89 -4.51 4.96
C GLY A 59 -5.62 -4.71 5.78
N SER A 60 -4.95 -5.82 5.48
CA SER A 60 -3.70 -6.20 6.14
C SER A 60 -2.49 -5.54 5.49
N LEU A 61 -1.66 -4.87 6.29
CA LEU A 61 -0.40 -4.24 5.87
C LEU A 61 0.81 -4.84 6.60
N GLY A 62 1.98 -4.84 5.96
CA GLY A 62 3.24 -5.36 6.51
C GLY A 62 3.52 -6.83 6.16
N THR A 63 4.74 -7.29 6.51
CA THR A 63 5.25 -8.62 6.10
C THR A 63 5.28 -9.69 7.20
N SER A 64 5.01 -9.36 8.47
CA SER A 64 4.61 -10.27 9.58
C SER A 64 5.00 -9.66 10.94
N PRO A 65 4.13 -9.70 11.98
CA PRO A 65 2.70 -9.97 11.85
C PRO A 65 2.03 -8.84 11.06
N PRO A 66 1.11 -9.14 10.13
CA PRO A 66 0.37 -8.11 9.44
C PRO A 66 -0.48 -7.32 10.46
N ILE A 67 -0.61 -6.02 10.23
CA ILE A 67 -1.52 -5.17 11.00
C ILE A 67 -2.77 -4.92 10.17
N SER A 68 -3.94 -5.04 10.80
CA SER A 68 -5.18 -4.57 10.19
C SER A 68 -5.21 -3.05 10.25
N ALA A 69 -5.30 -2.41 9.10
CA ALA A 69 -5.35 -0.96 8.97
C ALA A 69 -6.59 -0.52 8.18
N CYS A 70 -7.05 0.69 8.49
CA CYS A 70 -8.00 1.44 7.70
C CYS A 70 -7.26 2.64 7.11
N VAL A 71 -7.42 2.91 5.83
CA VAL A 71 -6.77 4.01 5.14
C VAL A 71 -7.83 4.82 4.44
N ASP A 72 -7.81 6.13 4.61
CA ASP A 72 -8.67 7.04 3.84
C ASP A 72 -7.89 8.17 3.20
N VAL A 73 -8.51 8.76 2.18
CA VAL A 73 -8.05 9.97 1.53
C VAL A 73 -9.14 11.02 1.61
N LEU A 74 -8.78 12.13 2.22
CA LEU A 74 -9.65 13.28 2.34
C LEU A 74 -9.33 14.34 1.30
N ARG A 75 -10.36 15.01 0.82
CA ARG A 75 -10.27 16.18 -0.05
C ARG A 75 -10.92 17.39 0.61
N ALA A 76 -10.11 18.46 0.75
CA ALA A 76 -10.57 19.80 1.11
C ALA A 76 -11.14 20.52 -0.14
N PRO A 77 -11.64 21.77 -0.03
CA PRO A 77 -12.18 22.50 -1.19
C PRO A 77 -11.20 22.58 -2.38
N HIS A 78 -11.72 22.85 -3.59
CA HIS A 78 -10.91 22.96 -4.82
C HIS A 78 -9.66 23.85 -4.64
N GLY A 79 -8.57 23.51 -5.33
CA GLY A 79 -7.27 24.16 -5.17
C GLY A 79 -6.47 23.73 -3.94
N SER A 80 -6.91 22.69 -3.22
CA SER A 80 -6.20 22.17 -2.05
C SER A 80 -5.67 20.75 -2.29
N ARG A 81 -4.69 20.35 -1.46
CA ARG A 81 -4.10 19.02 -1.48
C ARG A 81 -5.03 18.00 -0.80
N ARG A 82 -4.91 16.74 -1.22
CA ARG A 82 -5.52 15.62 -0.49
C ARG A 82 -4.71 15.27 0.74
N ARG A 83 -5.38 14.70 1.74
CA ARG A 83 -4.76 14.14 2.94
C ARG A 83 -4.98 12.64 2.98
N LEU A 84 -3.91 11.86 2.85
CA LEU A 84 -3.91 10.44 3.16
C LEU A 84 -3.79 10.25 4.67
N ARG A 85 -4.66 9.43 5.28
CA ARG A 85 -4.55 9.04 6.70
C ARG A 85 -4.56 7.52 6.83
N ILE A 86 -3.80 7.01 7.78
CA ILE A 86 -3.81 5.57 8.13
C ILE A 86 -4.16 5.42 9.60
N PHE A 87 -5.08 4.51 9.87
CA PHE A 87 -5.60 4.17 11.18
C PHE A 87 -5.30 2.71 11.52
N VAL A 88 -4.82 2.45 12.73
CA VAL A 88 -4.54 1.12 13.27
C VAL A 88 -5.21 1.02 14.63
N GLY A 89 -6.10 0.05 14.80
CA GLY A 89 -6.90 -0.07 16.04
C GLY A 89 -7.74 1.18 16.32
N GLY A 90 -8.24 1.86 15.28
CA GLY A 90 -9.04 3.09 15.38
C GLY A 90 -8.23 4.37 15.66
N LYS A 91 -6.92 4.27 15.92
CA LYS A 91 -6.06 5.43 16.13
C LYS A 91 -5.34 5.82 14.84
N GLN A 92 -5.36 7.11 14.50
CA GLN A 92 -4.54 7.61 13.39
C GLN A 92 -3.04 7.48 13.74
N VAL A 93 -2.30 6.79 12.87
CA VAL A 93 -0.86 6.54 13.01
C VAL A 93 -0.03 7.16 11.89
N PHE A 94 -0.68 7.66 10.84
CA PHE A 94 -0.02 8.33 9.72
C PHE A 94 -0.95 9.40 9.13
N GLY A 95 -0.34 10.48 8.63
CA GLY A 95 -1.00 11.54 7.90
C GLY A 95 -0.02 12.13 6.88
N ASN A 96 -0.46 12.35 5.64
CA ASN A 96 0.38 12.90 4.60
C ASN A 96 -0.44 13.66 3.55
N ASP A 97 -0.03 14.91 3.30
CA ASP A 97 -0.74 15.84 2.42
C ASP A 97 -0.08 15.95 1.03
N VAL A 98 0.82 15.02 0.65
CA VAL A 98 1.60 15.09 -0.60
C VAL A 98 1.49 13.86 -1.48
N ILE A 99 1.15 12.70 -0.92
CA ILE A 99 1.19 11.42 -1.64
C ILE A 99 0.01 11.25 -2.60
N ALA A 100 -1.20 11.61 -2.18
CA ALA A 100 -2.35 11.72 -3.05
C ALA A 100 -2.38 13.15 -3.58
N LEU A 101 -2.28 13.31 -4.90
CA LEU A 101 -2.29 14.64 -5.52
C LEU A 101 -3.70 15.21 -5.50
N GLY A 102 -3.85 16.53 -5.48
CA GLY A 102 -5.14 17.22 -5.46
C GLY A 102 -5.87 17.16 -6.81
N PRO A 103 -7.17 17.53 -6.87
CA PRO A 103 -7.99 17.43 -8.08
C PRO A 103 -7.47 18.23 -9.29
N ASP A 104 -6.69 19.28 -9.02
CA ASP A 104 -6.21 20.19 -10.05
C ASP A 104 -4.77 19.86 -10.50
N ASP A 105 -4.15 18.83 -9.91
CA ASP A 105 -2.74 18.49 -10.14
C ASP A 105 -2.51 17.61 -11.38
N GLY A 106 -3.56 17.07 -12.01
CA GLY A 106 -3.45 16.15 -13.15
C GLY A 106 -3.39 16.83 -14.52
N GLY A 107 -3.41 18.15 -14.59
CA GLY A 107 -3.36 18.91 -15.84
C GLY A 107 -4.70 18.87 -16.60
N ILE A 108 -4.66 18.72 -17.92
CA ILE A 108 -5.87 18.67 -18.76
C ILE A 108 -6.72 17.42 -18.46
N GLN A 109 -6.10 16.37 -17.93
CA GLN A 109 -6.83 15.17 -17.51
C GLN A 109 -7.66 15.37 -16.24
N GLY A 110 -7.52 16.50 -15.55
CA GLY A 110 -8.25 16.80 -14.32
C GLY A 110 -7.66 16.06 -13.14
N ASP A 111 -8.51 15.34 -12.41
CA ASP A 111 -8.17 14.72 -11.14
C ASP A 111 -7.21 13.53 -11.31
N PRO A 112 -5.98 13.59 -10.79
CA PRO A 112 -5.00 12.54 -11.01
C PRO A 112 -5.15 11.35 -10.07
N PHE A 113 -5.80 11.52 -8.91
CA PHE A 113 -5.83 10.50 -7.87
C PHE A 113 -6.66 9.28 -8.30
N GLN A 114 -6.08 8.10 -8.17
CA GLN A 114 -6.74 6.82 -8.44
C GLN A 114 -7.17 6.14 -7.13
N PRO A 115 -8.19 5.26 -7.15
CA PRO A 115 -8.61 4.54 -5.96
C PRO A 115 -7.47 3.82 -5.22
N LEU A 116 -7.44 3.93 -3.91
CA LEU A 116 -6.54 3.24 -3.01
C LEU A 116 -6.68 1.73 -3.17
N THR A 117 -5.56 1.03 -3.08
CA THR A 117 -5.55 -0.42 -3.05
C THR A 117 -4.58 -0.91 -1.98
N ILE A 118 -4.96 -1.97 -1.25
CA ILE A 118 -4.03 -2.72 -0.42
C ILE A 118 -3.70 -4.03 -1.13
N LYS A 119 -2.43 -4.23 -1.47
CA LYS A 119 -1.97 -5.45 -2.16
C LYS A 119 -0.62 -5.88 -1.61
N HIS A 120 -0.45 -7.19 -1.42
CA HIS A 120 0.82 -7.79 -0.99
C HIS A 120 1.44 -7.12 0.26
N GLY A 121 0.61 -6.77 1.25
CA GLY A 121 1.07 -6.12 2.49
C GLY A 121 1.56 -4.67 2.32
N SER A 122 1.20 -4.02 1.21
CA SER A 122 1.50 -2.62 0.96
C SER A 122 0.23 -1.85 0.61
N LEU A 123 0.19 -0.59 1.04
CA LEU A 123 -0.77 0.40 0.56
C LEU A 123 -0.22 0.94 -0.77
N ILE A 124 -1.06 0.95 -1.79
CA ILE A 124 -0.78 1.48 -3.11
C ILE A 124 -1.55 2.78 -3.26
N VAL A 125 -0.83 3.85 -3.57
CA VAL A 125 -1.39 5.16 -3.92
C VAL A 125 -0.90 5.50 -5.32
N GLN A 126 -1.82 5.61 -6.27
CA GLN A 126 -1.50 5.91 -7.66
C GLN A 126 -2.06 7.29 -8.03
N ASN A 127 -1.25 8.08 -8.73
CA ASN A 127 -1.68 9.31 -9.38
C ASN A 127 -1.35 9.22 -10.86
N SER A 128 -2.25 9.66 -11.73
CA SER A 128 -2.02 9.69 -13.17
C SER A 128 -2.60 10.94 -13.79
N GLY A 129 -1.82 11.64 -14.59
CA GLY A 129 -2.25 12.89 -15.20
C GLY A 129 -1.55 13.14 -16.52
N GLY A 130 -1.70 14.35 -17.03
CA GLY A 130 -1.07 14.77 -18.26
C GLY A 130 -1.76 15.95 -18.93
N GLY A 131 -1.20 16.36 -20.06
CA GLY A 131 -1.69 17.50 -20.83
C GLY A 131 -1.05 17.57 -22.21
N GLY A 132 -1.86 17.88 -23.21
CA GLY A 132 -1.46 17.82 -24.61
C GLY A 132 -0.94 16.43 -24.96
N ARG A 133 0.36 16.36 -25.25
CA ARG A 133 1.07 15.13 -25.61
C ARG A 133 1.64 14.31 -24.47
N LEU A 134 1.71 14.88 -23.27
CA LEU A 134 2.37 14.25 -22.13
C LEU A 134 1.35 13.47 -21.30
N ARG A 135 1.68 12.21 -21.00
CA ARG A 135 1.02 11.38 -19.99
C ARG A 135 2.05 11.01 -18.94
N TRP A 136 1.62 10.93 -17.70
CA TRP A 136 2.45 10.48 -16.60
C TRP A 136 1.61 9.69 -15.61
N SER A 137 2.26 8.78 -14.89
CA SER A 137 1.72 8.25 -13.66
C SER A 137 2.83 8.01 -12.64
N GLU A 138 2.47 8.08 -11.37
CA GLU A 138 3.32 7.69 -10.26
C GLU A 138 2.55 6.73 -9.36
N THR A 139 3.23 5.69 -8.90
CA THR A 139 2.67 4.71 -7.97
C THR A 139 3.55 4.62 -6.74
N TRP A 140 3.01 4.98 -5.59
CA TRP A 140 3.70 4.88 -4.30
C TRP A 140 3.27 3.62 -3.56
N ARG A 141 4.25 2.88 -3.02
CA ARG A 141 3.99 1.70 -2.18
C ARG A 141 4.46 1.97 -0.77
N LEU A 142 3.53 2.07 0.18
CA LEU A 142 3.85 2.21 1.59
C LEU A 142 3.69 0.86 2.30
N THR A 143 4.60 0.59 3.21
CA THR A 143 4.48 -0.55 4.12
C THR A 143 4.95 -0.17 5.51
N ILE A 144 4.70 -1.05 6.48
CA ILE A 144 5.23 -0.91 7.83
C ILE A 144 6.41 -1.84 8.04
N ARG A 145 7.53 -1.29 8.52
CA ARG A 145 8.71 -2.05 8.95
C ARG A 145 9.20 -1.50 10.27
N ASN A 146 9.53 -2.37 11.22
CA ASN A 146 10.01 -1.96 12.54
C ASN A 146 9.12 -0.90 13.21
N LYS A 147 7.79 -1.06 13.07
CA LYS A 147 6.77 -0.12 13.56
C LYS A 147 6.80 1.29 12.94
N GLN A 148 7.50 1.47 11.82
CA GLN A 148 7.59 2.73 11.08
C GLN A 148 6.99 2.58 9.67
N TRP A 149 6.25 3.61 9.24
CA TRP A 149 5.74 3.71 7.88
C TRP A 149 6.85 4.16 6.94
N VAL A 150 7.18 3.30 5.98
CA VAL A 150 8.27 3.50 5.03
C VAL A 150 7.77 3.31 3.61
N LEU A 151 8.49 3.90 2.65
CA LEU A 151 8.32 3.56 1.25
C LEU A 151 8.95 2.20 0.97
N ALA A 152 8.13 1.27 0.49
CA ALA A 152 8.59 -0.02 -0.02
C ALA A 152 9.13 0.10 -1.45
N GLY A 153 8.61 1.07 -2.20
CA GLY A 153 9.01 1.31 -3.58
C GLY A 153 8.10 2.34 -4.23
N TRP A 154 8.47 2.75 -5.43
CA TRP A 154 7.64 3.59 -6.28
C TRP A 154 7.93 3.31 -7.74
N ASP A 155 6.94 3.57 -8.59
CA ASP A 155 7.10 3.55 -10.04
C ASP A 155 6.78 4.93 -10.60
N GLU A 156 7.52 5.31 -11.62
CA GLU A 156 7.30 6.50 -12.43
C GLU A 156 7.12 6.05 -13.88
N TYR A 157 6.04 6.52 -14.49
CA TYR A 157 5.74 6.30 -15.90
C TYR A 157 5.63 7.66 -16.58
N GLY A 158 6.25 7.79 -17.74
CA GLY A 158 6.15 8.95 -18.61
C GLY A 158 5.96 8.52 -20.05
N TYR A 159 5.07 9.19 -20.76
CA TYR A 159 4.84 8.98 -22.17
C TYR A 159 4.65 10.32 -22.88
N ASP A 160 5.44 10.57 -23.92
CA ASP A 160 5.41 11.79 -24.72
C ASP A 160 5.05 11.45 -26.17
N MET A 161 3.88 11.89 -26.63
CA MET A 161 3.40 11.64 -28.00
C MET A 161 3.81 12.76 -28.96
N TYR A 162 4.47 12.44 -30.06
CA TYR A 162 4.71 13.44 -31.10
C TYR A 162 3.53 13.51 -32.08
N GLY A 163 2.98 14.71 -32.32
CA GLY A 163 1.98 14.94 -33.38
C GLY A 163 0.62 14.23 -33.25
N GLY A 164 0.25 13.73 -32.06
CA GLY A 164 -1.04 13.04 -31.85
C GLY A 164 -1.10 11.60 -32.35
N THR A 165 0.05 11.02 -32.70
CA THR A 165 0.19 9.60 -33.08
C THR A 165 1.27 8.94 -32.21
N ALA A 166 1.36 7.61 -32.22
CA ALA A 166 2.47 6.89 -31.58
C ALA A 166 3.83 7.12 -32.29
N SER A 167 3.80 7.71 -33.49
CA SER A 167 4.96 8.09 -34.27
C SER A 167 5.81 9.14 -33.56
N GLY A 168 7.09 8.84 -33.33
CA GLY A 168 8.01 9.71 -32.60
C GLY A 168 7.76 9.75 -31.09
N ALA A 169 6.93 8.86 -30.56
CA ALA A 169 6.64 8.82 -29.14
C ALA A 169 7.81 8.27 -28.33
N LYS A 170 7.87 8.69 -27.06
CA LYS A 170 8.85 8.21 -26.08
C LYS A 170 8.15 7.74 -24.84
N GLU A 171 8.52 6.56 -24.39
CA GLU A 171 8.07 5.97 -23.15
C GLU A 171 9.25 5.84 -22.18
N SER A 172 9.03 6.14 -20.91
CA SER A 172 9.98 5.83 -19.87
C SER A 172 9.28 5.27 -18.64
N ILE A 173 9.83 4.19 -18.10
CA ILE A 173 9.34 3.51 -16.91
C ILE A 173 10.50 3.37 -15.95
N THR A 174 10.40 3.95 -14.77
CA THR A 174 11.40 3.78 -13.71
C THR A 174 10.71 3.12 -12.52
N SER A 175 11.11 1.90 -12.20
CA SER A 175 10.59 1.09 -11.09
C SER A 175 11.62 0.90 -10.00
N ILE A 176 11.28 1.32 -8.79
CA ILE A 176 12.18 1.33 -7.64
C ILE A 176 11.65 0.38 -6.56
N ASN A 177 12.48 -0.59 -6.18
CA ASN A 177 12.31 -1.37 -4.95
C ASN A 177 13.17 -0.75 -3.84
N ALA A 178 12.57 0.15 -3.06
CA ALA A 178 13.27 0.87 -2.00
C ALA A 178 13.72 -0.05 -0.85
N LEU A 179 13.10 -1.22 -0.69
CA LEU A 179 13.50 -2.19 0.34
C LEU A 179 14.85 -2.85 0.05
N THR A 180 15.12 -3.09 -1.24
CA THR A 180 16.37 -3.73 -1.70
C THR A 180 17.35 -2.75 -2.34
N GLY A 181 16.90 -1.52 -2.59
CA GLY A 181 17.62 -0.51 -3.35
C GLY A 181 17.72 -0.81 -4.84
N ALA A 182 16.98 -1.77 -5.38
CA ALA A 182 17.02 -2.06 -6.82
C ALA A 182 16.23 -1.02 -7.62
N ILE A 183 16.78 -0.61 -8.77
CA ILE A 183 16.13 0.25 -9.74
C ILE A 183 16.13 -0.49 -11.07
N HIS A 184 14.98 -0.51 -11.73
CA HIS A 184 14.80 -0.88 -13.13
C HIS A 184 14.37 0.39 -13.87
N ASP A 185 15.06 0.71 -14.95
CA ASP A 185 14.81 1.92 -15.74
C ASP A 185 14.76 1.54 -17.21
N ASP A 186 13.56 1.61 -17.76
CA ASP A 186 13.23 1.19 -19.12
C ASP A 186 12.84 2.42 -19.95
N GLY A 187 13.29 2.44 -21.21
CA GLY A 187 12.93 3.48 -22.15
C GLY A 187 12.69 2.90 -23.53
N THR A 188 11.60 3.31 -24.18
CA THR A 188 11.23 2.87 -25.53
C THR A 188 11.03 4.07 -26.43
N ASP A 189 11.74 4.07 -27.56
CA ASP A 189 11.53 5.03 -28.65
C ASP A 189 10.69 4.38 -29.76
N TYR A 190 9.58 5.02 -30.10
CA TYR A 190 8.67 4.63 -31.18
C TYR A 190 8.90 5.56 -32.37
N PRO A 191 9.66 5.18 -33.40
CA PRO A 191 9.73 5.98 -34.62
C PRO A 191 8.36 6.06 -35.31
N GLY A 192 8.22 7.08 -36.16
CA GLY A 192 7.53 7.04 -37.45
C GLY A 192 6.26 6.19 -37.63
N ASP A 193 6.44 4.89 -37.58
CA ASP A 193 5.54 3.82 -38.00
C ASP A 193 4.77 3.15 -36.84
N GLY A 194 5.06 3.53 -35.59
CA GLY A 194 4.36 3.03 -34.41
C GLY A 194 4.88 1.69 -33.89
N GLU A 195 5.88 1.07 -34.53
CA GLU A 195 6.60 -0.07 -33.97
C GLU A 195 7.74 0.41 -33.06
N PRO A 196 7.96 -0.22 -31.89
CA PRO A 196 9.11 0.12 -31.04
C PRO A 196 10.41 -0.25 -31.75
N ASN A 197 11.32 0.70 -31.90
CA ASN A 197 12.59 0.49 -32.61
C ASN A 197 13.76 0.31 -31.63
N ILE A 198 13.71 0.99 -30.49
CA ILE A 198 14.78 0.93 -29.49
C ILE A 198 14.16 0.84 -28.11
N SER A 199 14.21 -0.35 -27.51
CA SER A 199 13.99 -0.53 -26.08
C SER A 199 15.34 -0.60 -25.37
N THR A 200 15.48 0.20 -24.33
CA THR A 200 16.62 0.21 -23.42
C THR A 200 16.16 -0.24 -22.06
N HIS A 201 16.91 -1.14 -21.45
CA HIS A 201 16.62 -1.70 -20.14
C HIS A 201 17.88 -1.56 -19.28
N TYR A 202 17.77 -0.81 -18.20
CA TYR A 202 18.87 -0.56 -17.27
C TYR A 202 18.51 -1.02 -15.87
N ALA A 203 19.52 -1.55 -15.18
CA ALA A 203 19.48 -1.79 -13.76
C ALA A 203 20.57 -0.96 -13.06
N CYS A 204 20.20 -0.37 -11.92
CA CYS A 204 21.14 0.31 -11.03
C CYS A 204 20.69 0.18 -9.57
N LYS A 205 21.40 0.85 -8.65
CA LYS A 205 21.15 0.78 -7.22
C LYS A 205 20.87 2.15 -6.64
N LEU A 206 19.87 2.25 -5.79
CA LEU A 206 19.61 3.45 -5.00
C LEU A 206 20.83 3.78 -4.12
N PRO A 207 21.18 5.07 -3.99
CA PRO A 207 22.06 5.53 -2.92
C PRO A 207 21.52 5.11 -1.55
N ALA A 208 22.40 4.73 -0.62
CA ALA A 208 22.02 4.16 0.67
C ALA A 208 20.99 5.00 1.46
N LYS A 209 21.06 6.33 1.36
CA LYS A 209 20.10 7.25 2.02
C LYS A 209 18.65 7.13 1.51
N TRP A 210 18.45 6.49 0.36
CA TRP A 210 17.15 6.28 -0.29
C TRP A 210 16.66 4.84 -0.19
N VAL A 211 17.37 3.97 0.54
CA VAL A 211 16.90 2.62 0.83
C VAL A 211 15.94 2.68 2.02
N SER A 212 14.70 2.23 1.80
CA SER A 212 13.58 2.24 2.76
C SER A 212 13.34 3.59 3.44
N PRO A 213 13.19 4.69 2.68
CA PRO A 213 13.06 6.01 3.27
C PRO A 213 11.71 6.15 4.00
N ALA A 214 11.65 7.04 4.98
CA ALA A 214 10.39 7.40 5.62
C ALA A 214 9.42 7.99 4.58
N ALA A 215 8.12 7.73 4.73
CA ALA A 215 7.11 8.27 3.81
C ALA A 215 7.00 9.81 3.83
N SER A 216 7.58 10.50 4.83
CA SER A 216 7.73 11.95 4.81
C SER A 216 8.66 12.47 3.71
N LYS A 217 9.44 11.60 3.06
CA LYS A 217 10.38 11.96 1.97
C LYS A 217 9.77 11.99 0.58
N ILE A 218 8.47 11.68 0.43
CA ILE A 218 7.81 11.61 -0.88
C ILE A 218 7.98 12.88 -1.71
N GLU A 219 7.79 14.07 -1.12
CA GLU A 219 7.94 15.33 -1.86
C GLU A 219 9.39 15.57 -2.31
N GLU A 220 10.38 15.16 -1.51
CA GLU A 220 11.80 15.23 -1.91
C GLU A 220 12.11 14.24 -3.04
N ILE A 221 11.53 13.04 -3.00
CA ILE A 221 11.71 11.99 -4.01
C ILE A 221 11.06 12.41 -5.32
N ARG A 222 9.82 12.91 -5.30
CA ARG A 222 9.10 13.37 -6.50
C ARG A 222 9.85 14.48 -7.25
N ASN A 223 10.62 15.31 -6.54
CA ASN A 223 11.42 16.39 -7.13
C ASN A 223 12.82 15.94 -7.59
N ARG A 224 13.09 14.64 -7.66
CA ARG A 224 14.38 14.07 -8.02
C ARG A 224 14.20 12.98 -9.09
N SER A 225 15.12 12.94 -10.05
CA SER A 225 15.18 11.83 -11.01
C SER A 225 15.93 10.64 -10.42
N PHE A 226 15.39 9.44 -10.63
CA PHE A 226 16.00 8.16 -10.28
C PHE A 226 16.39 7.30 -11.49
N LYS A 227 16.42 7.91 -12.68
CA LYS A 227 16.86 7.23 -13.91
C LYS A 227 18.32 6.75 -13.77
N CYS A 228 18.60 5.59 -14.32
CA CYS A 228 19.94 5.01 -14.23
C CYS A 228 20.93 5.87 -15.04
N GLY A 229 22.05 6.22 -14.41
CA GLY A 229 23.02 7.14 -14.97
C GLY A 229 24.07 7.55 -13.95
N LYS A 230 24.93 8.51 -14.31
CA LYS A 230 26.09 8.91 -13.50
C LYS A 230 25.75 9.25 -12.05
N ASP A 231 24.55 9.78 -11.79
CA ASP A 231 24.17 10.32 -10.47
C ASP A 231 23.44 9.32 -9.56
N ILE A 232 23.02 8.17 -10.09
CA ILE A 232 22.26 7.16 -9.35
C ILE A 232 23.07 5.86 -9.16
N GLY A 233 23.99 5.52 -10.06
CA GLY A 233 24.88 4.38 -9.88
C GLY A 233 25.49 3.85 -11.18
N LYS A 234 26.26 2.76 -11.10
CA LYS A 234 26.82 2.13 -12.30
C LYS A 234 25.69 1.51 -13.14
N LEU A 235 25.59 1.97 -14.38
CA LEU A 235 24.64 1.49 -15.38
C LEU A 235 24.93 0.02 -15.73
N ILE A 236 23.96 -0.86 -15.56
CA ILE A 236 24.02 -2.24 -16.03
C ILE A 236 22.95 -2.38 -17.11
N LYS A 237 23.36 -2.51 -18.38
CA LYS A 237 22.42 -2.84 -19.45
C LYS A 237 21.98 -4.29 -19.27
N ILE A 238 20.67 -4.51 -19.25
CA ILE A 238 20.06 -5.83 -19.20
C ILE A 238 19.43 -6.11 -20.59
N ASN A 239 19.46 -7.37 -21.01
CA ASN A 239 18.93 -7.82 -22.29
C ASN A 239 17.47 -8.26 -22.16
#